data_AF-A0A524FF27-F1
#
_entry.id   AF-A0A524FF27-F1
#
_cell.length_a   1.000
_cell.length_b   1.000
_cell.length_c   1.000
_cell.angle_alpha   90.00
_cell.angle_beta   90.00
_cell.angle_gamma   90.00
#
_symmetry.space_group_name_H-M   'P 1'
#
loop_
_entity.id
_entity.type
_entity.pdbx_description
1 polymer ?
#
loop_
_entity_poly.entity_id
_entity_poly.type
_entity_poly.pdbx_seq_one_letter_code
_entity_poly.pdbx_strand_id
1 'polypeptide(L)'
;MISPISWINGFSALALVSASFIFAFYFVYIYWKTKNNILLNGAILGIACAFGWMGITLSFLSVVIYGYNLPGLKLSVNILSYSTMPIGSMAILNIAWEMLLPPKHKKKVLMAIGIFSIFYYIVLFMTFNSAVVCPDVPPGEIYDDWLSSEELPYYLIYVLISGITIIFAIGILRFFKVVIGDLRKRAIWIIIATPIMGSCILLDTVIITDAMFQDLLFIVRFLMIVSLFCTYKGFKPPEEKIIDSIKEDRVDDVRRSAIERMFASRPEKITEEEIKFYKEKTICLVCRKEETGFINLFICPECKALYCEKCARALIKLENACWACNEAIDKSKPVKLPEKEEEKVIVEEKKTKKKPTKIK
;
A
#
# COMPACT_ATOMS: atom_id res chain seq x y z
N MET A 1 2.22 9.84 44.06
CA MET A 1 1.12 10.19 43.14
C MET A 1 1.78 10.78 41.92
N ILE A 2 1.48 10.28 40.72
CA ILE A 2 2.11 10.73 39.48
C ILE A 2 1.88 12.23 39.27
N SER A 3 2.93 12.98 38.93
CA SER A 3 2.77 14.39 38.59
C SER A 3 1.83 14.56 37.38
N PRO A 4 1.03 15.64 37.31
CA PRO A 4 0.17 15.88 36.16
C PRO A 4 0.91 15.91 34.82
N ILE A 5 2.16 16.41 34.83
CA ILE A 5 3.02 16.49 33.64
C ILE A 5 3.44 15.10 33.19
N SER A 6 3.98 14.26 34.10
CA SER A 6 4.30 12.87 33.77
C SER A 6 3.10 12.07 33.32
N TRP A 7 1.92 12.35 33.88
CA TRP A 7 0.69 11.71 33.42
C TRP A 7 0.37 12.06 31.97
N ILE A 8 0.43 13.35 31.59
CA ILE A 8 0.16 13.79 30.22
C ILE A 8 1.24 13.28 29.25
N ASN A 9 2.52 13.33 29.64
CA ASN A 9 3.63 12.80 28.83
C ASN A 9 3.48 11.30 28.59
N GLY A 10 3.14 10.52 29.62
CA GLY A 10 2.90 9.08 29.49
C GLY A 10 1.64 8.76 28.67
N PHE A 11 0.55 9.51 28.87
CA PHE A 11 -0.68 9.36 28.09
C PHE A 11 -0.46 9.67 26.59
N SER A 12 0.25 10.76 26.28
CA SER A 12 0.55 11.12 24.89
C SER A 12 1.43 10.08 24.19
N ALA A 13 2.39 9.47 24.90
CA ALA A 13 3.18 8.34 24.40
C ALA A 13 2.29 7.11 24.12
N LEU A 14 1.43 6.72 25.07
CA LEU A 14 0.47 5.62 24.89
C LEU A 14 -0.46 5.86 23.70
N ALA A 15 -0.97 7.08 23.54
CA ALA A 15 -1.82 7.46 22.42
C ALA A 15 -1.07 7.36 21.08
N LEU A 16 0.20 7.80 21.03
CA LEU A 16 1.06 7.70 19.85
C LEU A 16 1.34 6.24 19.47
N VAL A 17 1.70 5.39 20.44
CA VAL A 17 1.92 3.96 20.22
C VAL A 17 0.65 3.28 19.69
N SER A 18 -0.50 3.58 20.31
CA SER A 18 -1.80 3.02 19.92
C SER A 18 -2.17 3.44 18.49
N ALA A 19 -2.06 4.74 18.18
CA ALA A 19 -2.34 5.26 16.85
C ALA A 19 -1.41 4.64 15.78
N SER A 20 -0.13 4.49 16.11
CA SER A 20 0.87 3.90 15.22
C SER A 20 0.59 2.42 14.91
N PHE A 21 0.17 1.62 15.90
CA PHE A 21 -0.23 0.22 15.66
C PHE A 21 -1.54 0.10 14.87
N ILE A 22 -2.56 0.90 15.20
CA ILE A 22 -3.83 0.91 14.44
C ILE A 22 -3.54 1.20 12.96
N PHE A 23 -2.71 2.21 12.71
CA PHE A 23 -2.27 2.57 11.37
C PHE A 23 -1.51 1.42 10.68
N ALA A 24 -0.55 0.80 11.37
CA ALA A 24 0.23 -0.29 10.82
C ALA A 24 -0.63 -1.50 10.46
N PHE A 25 -1.51 -1.95 11.36
CA PHE A 25 -2.39 -3.09 11.11
C PHE A 25 -3.37 -2.81 9.97
N TYR A 26 -3.92 -1.59 9.91
CA TYR A 26 -4.77 -1.18 8.79
C TYR A 26 -4.02 -1.26 7.45
N PHE A 27 -2.75 -0.84 7.40
CA PHE A 27 -1.95 -0.95 6.18
C PHE A 27 -1.55 -2.38 5.82
N VAL A 28 -1.27 -3.25 6.80
CA VAL A 28 -1.07 -4.69 6.56
C VAL A 28 -2.34 -5.30 5.95
N TYR A 29 -3.51 -4.96 6.49
CA TYR A 29 -4.80 -5.43 5.98
C TYR A 29 -5.02 -5.03 4.51
N ILE A 30 -4.79 -3.76 4.16
CA ILE A 30 -4.93 -3.32 2.75
C ILE A 30 -3.82 -3.89 1.88
N TYR A 31 -2.59 -4.02 2.40
CA TYR A 31 -1.49 -4.66 1.69
C TYR A 31 -1.85 -6.08 1.29
N TRP A 32 -2.46 -6.88 2.15
CA TRP A 32 -2.85 -8.24 1.79
C TRP A 32 -3.89 -8.29 0.65
N LYS A 33 -4.78 -7.30 0.57
CA LYS A 33 -5.77 -7.17 -0.51
C LYS A 33 -5.19 -6.67 -1.83
N THR A 34 -4.23 -5.74 -1.76
CA THR A 34 -3.74 -4.99 -2.93
C THR A 34 -2.34 -5.40 -3.39
N LYS A 35 -1.59 -6.10 -2.54
CA LYS A 35 -0.16 -6.42 -2.71
C LYS A 35 0.72 -5.20 -3.01
N ASN A 36 0.30 -4.00 -2.60
CA ASN A 36 1.05 -2.76 -2.85
C ASN A 36 2.16 -2.56 -1.81
N ASN A 37 3.43 -2.64 -2.24
CA ASN A 37 4.59 -2.50 -1.36
C ASN A 37 4.67 -1.15 -0.64
N ILE A 38 4.08 -0.07 -1.16
CA ILE A 38 4.03 1.22 -0.46
C ILE A 38 3.31 1.07 0.88
N LEU A 39 2.21 0.31 0.91
CA LEU A 39 1.44 0.06 2.13
C LEU A 39 2.20 -0.83 3.11
N LEU A 40 2.95 -1.82 2.61
CA LEU A 40 3.83 -2.63 3.45
C LEU A 40 4.90 -1.77 4.14
N ASN A 41 5.57 -0.89 3.39
CA ASN A 41 6.53 0.05 3.99
C ASN A 41 5.85 1.02 4.95
N GLY A 42 4.63 1.48 4.65
CA GLY A 42 3.87 2.30 5.59
C GLY A 42 3.55 1.56 6.90
N ALA A 43 3.26 0.26 6.82
CA ALA A 43 3.07 -0.57 8.01
C ALA A 43 4.38 -0.73 8.80
N ILE A 44 5.51 -0.97 8.13
CA ILE A 44 6.83 -1.03 8.77
C ILE A 44 7.16 0.29 9.48
N LEU A 45 6.86 1.44 8.84
CA LEU A 45 7.02 2.75 9.45
C LEU A 45 6.14 2.89 10.71
N GLY A 46 4.86 2.52 10.63
CA GLY A 46 3.95 2.57 11.79
C GLY A 46 4.43 1.67 12.95
N ILE A 47 4.95 0.47 12.64
CA ILE A 47 5.55 -0.42 13.65
C ILE A 47 6.80 0.23 14.25
N ALA A 48 7.72 0.74 13.43
CA ALA A 48 8.93 1.39 13.92
C ALA A 48 8.61 2.57 14.84
N CYS A 49 7.63 3.40 14.47
CA CYS A 49 7.11 4.45 15.34
C CYS A 49 6.53 3.86 16.63
N ALA A 50 5.64 2.87 16.58
CA ALA A 50 5.06 2.31 17.79
C ALA A 50 6.13 1.79 18.78
N PHE A 51 7.16 1.11 18.28
CA PHE A 51 8.25 0.62 19.12
C PHE A 51 9.17 1.74 19.62
N GLY A 52 9.37 2.83 18.87
CA GLY A 52 10.15 3.99 19.29
C GLY A 52 9.62 4.72 20.53
N TRP A 53 8.32 4.63 20.83
CA TRP A 53 7.73 5.22 22.06
C TRP A 53 7.16 4.15 23.02
N MET A 54 7.43 2.86 22.75
CA MET A 54 6.95 1.76 23.58
C MET A 54 7.57 1.78 24.97
N GLY A 55 8.85 2.13 25.09
CA GLY A 55 9.56 2.22 26.37
C GLY A 55 8.85 3.11 27.40
N ILE A 56 8.64 4.37 27.03
CA ILE A 56 7.95 5.38 27.84
C ILE A 56 6.51 4.94 28.14
N THR A 57 5.84 4.33 27.17
CA THR A 57 4.48 3.78 27.36
C THR A 57 4.45 2.67 28.42
N LEU A 58 5.43 1.76 28.40
CA LEU A 58 5.54 0.70 29.42
C LEU A 58 5.87 1.27 30.80
N SER A 59 6.72 2.29 30.88
CA SER A 59 6.97 3.03 32.13
C SER A 59 5.69 3.68 32.67
N PHE A 60 4.93 4.37 31.82
CA PHE A 60 3.65 4.97 32.20
C PHE A 60 2.64 3.94 32.71
N LEU A 61 2.44 2.84 31.98
CA LEU A 61 1.53 1.76 32.41
C LEU A 61 1.98 1.13 33.73
N SER A 62 3.29 0.94 33.92
CA SER A 62 3.86 0.44 35.17
C SER A 62 3.53 1.36 36.35
N VAL A 63 3.77 2.66 36.20
CA VAL A 63 3.49 3.64 37.24
C VAL A 63 2.00 3.75 37.55
N VAL A 64 1.12 3.71 36.54
CA VAL A 64 -0.33 3.76 36.74
C VAL A 64 -0.86 2.53 37.47
N ILE A 65 -0.34 1.33 37.15
CA ILE A 65 -0.83 0.06 37.72
C ILE A 65 -0.20 -0.23 39.09
N TYR A 66 1.11 -0.05 39.22
CA TYR A 66 1.88 -0.48 40.39
C TYR A 66 2.31 0.69 41.30
N GLY A 67 2.22 1.93 40.83
CA GLY A 67 2.73 3.10 41.55
C GLY A 67 4.24 3.31 41.43
N TYR A 68 4.96 2.44 40.71
CA TYR A 68 6.41 2.51 40.48
C TYR A 68 6.80 1.88 39.13
N ASN A 69 8.02 2.15 38.67
CA ASN A 69 8.58 1.51 37.47
C ASN A 69 9.11 0.11 37.79
N LEU A 70 8.63 -0.91 37.08
CA LEU A 70 9.14 -2.27 37.20
C LEU A 70 10.66 -2.35 36.96
N PRO A 71 11.39 -3.23 37.67
CA PRO A 71 12.81 -3.46 37.43
C PRO A 71 13.10 -3.81 35.97
N GLY A 72 14.15 -3.21 35.40
CA GLY A 72 14.55 -3.44 34.00
C GLY A 72 13.88 -2.54 32.96
N LEU A 73 12.78 -1.84 33.29
CA LEU A 73 12.13 -0.92 32.35
C LEU A 73 13.05 0.19 31.85
N LYS A 74 13.95 0.69 32.72
CA LYS A 74 14.96 1.68 32.34
C LYS A 74 15.79 1.23 31.14
N LEU A 75 16.22 -0.04 31.11
CA LEU A 75 16.97 -0.61 29.98
C LEU A 75 16.07 -0.78 28.74
N SER A 76 14.83 -1.22 28.93
CA SER A 76 13.87 -1.38 27.83
C SER A 76 13.55 -0.06 27.14
N VAL A 77 13.42 1.03 27.91
CA VAL A 77 13.22 2.39 27.39
C VAL A 77 14.35 2.74 26.43
N ASN A 78 15.59 2.69 26.92
CA ASN A 78 16.77 3.07 26.14
C ASN A 78 16.93 2.26 24.85
N ILE A 79 16.66 0.95 24.89
CA ILE A 79 16.87 0.07 23.73
C ILE A 79 15.81 0.33 22.67
N LEU A 80 14.55 0.51 23.06
CA LEU A 80 13.44 0.59 22.12
C LEU A 80 13.39 1.94 21.39
N SER A 81 13.70 3.05 22.06
CA SER A 81 13.56 4.40 21.50
C SER A 81 14.44 4.63 20.27
N TYR A 82 15.69 4.16 20.30
CA TYR A 82 16.69 4.49 19.28
C TYR A 82 16.95 3.37 18.27
N SER A 83 16.66 2.11 18.64
CA SER A 83 16.91 0.97 17.75
C SER A 83 15.97 0.91 16.55
N THR A 84 14.85 1.63 16.55
CA THR A 84 13.87 1.59 15.45
C THR A 84 14.05 2.71 14.42
N MET A 85 14.85 3.74 14.74
CA MET A 85 15.03 4.93 13.88
C MET A 85 15.53 4.57 12.48
N PRO A 86 16.53 3.68 12.29
CA PRO A 86 16.97 3.30 10.95
C PRO A 86 15.92 2.49 10.17
N ILE A 87 15.13 1.66 10.85
CA ILE A 87 14.06 0.87 10.22
C ILE A 87 12.97 1.79 9.69
N GLY A 88 12.49 2.73 10.51
CA GLY A 88 11.51 3.74 10.10
C GLY A 88 12.04 4.61 8.96
N SER A 89 13.30 5.03 9.05
CA SER A 89 14.01 5.82 8.04
C SER A 89 14.09 5.12 6.68
N MET A 90 14.43 3.83 6.67
CA MET A 90 14.45 3.03 5.43
C MET A 90 13.06 2.86 4.83
N ALA A 91 12.05 2.63 5.66
CA ALA A 91 10.67 2.49 5.21
C ALA A 91 10.15 3.78 4.56
N ILE A 92 10.31 4.93 5.22
CA ILE A 92 9.86 6.22 4.66
C ILE A 92 10.64 6.59 3.39
N LEU A 93 11.94 6.30 3.34
CA LEU A 93 12.74 6.55 2.14
C LEU A 93 12.28 5.67 0.97
N ASN A 94 11.96 4.41 1.22
CA ASN A 94 11.44 3.51 0.18
C ASN A 94 10.10 4.01 -0.37
N ILE A 95 9.20 4.47 0.51
CA ILE A 95 7.93 5.09 0.12
C ILE A 95 8.17 6.36 -0.72
N ALA A 96 9.01 7.26 -0.23
CA ALA A 96 9.38 8.50 -0.92
C ALA A 96 9.91 8.20 -2.32
N TRP A 97 10.75 7.17 -2.44
CA TRP A 97 11.36 6.81 -3.71
C TRP A 97 10.35 6.23 -4.71
N GLU A 98 9.46 5.36 -4.24
CA GLU A 98 8.42 4.75 -5.10
C GLU A 98 7.42 5.77 -5.61
N MET A 99 7.09 6.77 -4.78
CA MET A 99 6.10 7.78 -5.12
C MET A 99 6.66 8.96 -5.90
N LEU A 100 7.83 9.47 -5.50
CA LEU A 100 8.25 10.84 -5.84
C LEU A 100 9.51 10.90 -6.70
N LEU A 101 10.34 9.85 -6.73
CA LEU A 101 11.69 9.91 -7.30
C LEU A 101 11.91 8.95 -8.48
N PRO A 102 12.88 9.24 -9.36
CA PRO A 102 13.21 8.37 -10.48
C PRO A 102 13.78 7.02 -10.01
N PRO A 103 13.38 5.89 -10.64
CA PRO A 103 13.80 4.56 -10.20
C PRO A 103 15.30 4.28 -10.41
N LYS A 104 15.95 4.97 -11.37
CA LYS A 104 17.36 4.76 -11.76
C LYS A 104 18.35 4.80 -10.58
N HIS A 105 18.07 5.62 -9.58
CA HIS A 105 18.98 5.84 -8.44
C HIS A 105 18.54 5.14 -7.15
N LYS A 106 17.37 4.49 -7.13
CA LYS A 106 16.75 3.89 -5.93
C LYS A 106 17.70 2.95 -5.20
N LYS A 107 18.22 1.95 -5.91
CA LYS A 107 19.07 0.90 -5.33
C LYS A 107 20.35 1.47 -4.71
N LYS A 108 20.98 2.46 -5.37
CA LYS A 108 22.22 3.07 -4.88
C LYS A 108 22.00 3.86 -3.59
N VAL A 109 20.91 4.63 -3.51
CA VAL A 109 20.62 5.43 -2.33
C VAL A 109 20.13 4.59 -1.16
N LEU A 110 19.27 3.59 -1.40
CA LEU A 110 18.87 2.64 -0.36
C LEU A 110 20.07 1.86 0.20
N MET A 111 21.03 1.47 -0.66
CA MET A 111 22.26 0.81 -0.22
C MET A 111 23.14 1.75 0.63
N ALA A 112 23.30 3.02 0.22
CA ALA A 112 24.06 4.00 0.99
C ALA A 112 23.45 4.27 2.37
N ILE A 113 22.13 4.45 2.46
CA ILE A 113 21.42 4.64 3.73
C ILE A 113 21.41 3.36 4.56
N GLY A 114 21.36 2.18 3.93
CA GLY A 114 21.53 0.90 4.61
C GLY A 114 22.91 0.76 5.27
N ILE A 115 23.98 1.11 4.56
CA ILE A 115 25.35 1.13 5.12
C ILE A 115 25.44 2.15 6.27
N PHE A 116 24.89 3.35 6.08
CA PHE A 116 24.83 4.36 7.13
C PHE A 116 24.08 3.87 8.38
N SER A 117 22.97 3.15 8.19
CA SER A 117 22.15 2.57 9.26
C SER A 117 22.92 1.51 10.05
N ILE A 118 23.68 0.65 9.35
CA ILE A 118 24.55 -0.34 10.00
C ILE A 118 25.64 0.37 10.81
N PHE A 119 26.29 1.39 10.24
CA PHE A 119 27.28 2.18 10.96
C PHE A 119 26.69 2.85 12.20
N TYR A 120 25.49 3.44 12.08
CA TYR A 120 24.76 4.00 13.21
C TYR A 120 24.53 2.98 14.33
N TYR A 121 24.08 1.76 14.02
CA TYR A 121 23.89 0.73 15.04
C TYR A 121 25.19 0.35 15.73
N ILE A 122 26.27 0.18 14.98
CA ILE A 122 27.58 -0.16 15.56
C ILE A 122 27.99 0.92 16.57
N VAL A 123 27.93 2.20 16.17
CA VAL A 123 28.29 3.31 17.07
C VAL A 123 27.34 3.38 18.26
N LEU A 124 26.02 3.32 18.05
CA LEU A 124 25.02 3.36 19.12
C LEU A 124 25.27 2.29 20.17
N PHE A 125 25.50 1.04 19.76
CA PHE A 125 25.69 -0.05 20.72
C PHE A 125 27.09 -0.06 21.35
N MET A 126 28.10 0.52 20.70
CA MET A 126 29.43 0.72 21.30
C MET A 126 29.42 1.81 22.38
N THR A 127 28.62 2.87 22.22
CA THR A 127 28.55 4.01 23.15
C THR A 127 27.22 4.05 23.92
N PHE A 128 26.47 2.95 23.98
CA PHE A 128 25.07 2.94 24.40
C PHE A 128 24.82 3.60 25.76
N ASN A 129 25.67 3.29 26.75
CA ASN A 129 25.52 3.77 28.12
C ASN A 129 25.78 5.27 28.27
N SER A 130 26.58 5.88 27.39
CA SER A 130 26.85 7.32 27.40
C SER A 130 25.98 8.10 26.41
N ALA A 131 25.63 7.47 25.28
CA ALA A 131 24.81 8.06 24.24
C ALA A 131 23.34 8.20 24.62
N VAL A 132 22.76 7.24 25.34
CA VAL A 132 21.35 7.28 25.73
C VAL A 132 21.22 7.70 27.19
N VAL A 133 20.72 8.91 27.40
CA VAL A 133 20.50 9.47 28.72
C VAL A 133 19.08 9.16 29.17
N CYS A 134 18.96 8.43 30.28
CA CYS A 134 17.69 8.13 30.94
C CYS A 134 17.92 8.34 32.45
N PRO A 135 17.52 9.51 32.98
CA PRO A 135 17.79 9.85 34.37
C PRO A 135 17.00 8.96 35.33
N ASP A 136 17.50 8.79 36.55
CA ASP A 136 16.70 8.20 37.61
C ASP A 136 15.58 9.17 38.01
N VAL A 137 14.37 8.65 38.15
CA VAL A 137 13.18 9.43 38.50
C VAL A 137 12.63 9.00 39.86
N PRO A 138 12.02 9.92 40.62
CA PRO A 138 11.38 9.56 41.89
C PRO A 138 10.30 8.48 41.73
N PRO A 139 10.00 7.70 42.79
CA PRO A 139 8.89 6.75 42.76
C PRO A 139 7.57 7.43 42.37
N GLY A 140 6.93 6.91 41.33
CA GLY A 140 5.67 7.45 40.80
C GLY A 140 5.83 8.39 39.60
N GLU A 141 7.04 8.69 39.17
CA GLU A 141 7.33 9.39 37.91
C GLU A 141 7.71 8.41 36.80
N ILE A 142 7.53 8.80 35.54
CA ILE A 142 7.84 7.96 34.37
C ILE A 142 9.28 8.18 33.88
N TYR A 143 9.89 7.15 33.31
CA TYR A 143 11.15 7.29 32.58
C TYR A 143 10.90 7.95 31.23
N ASP A 144 11.84 8.83 30.85
CA ASP A 144 11.96 9.42 29.52
C ASP A 144 13.44 9.37 29.12
N ASP A 145 13.72 9.35 27.83
CA ASP A 145 15.08 9.18 27.32
C ASP A 145 15.41 10.09 26.13
N TRP A 146 16.65 10.55 26.06
CA TRP A 146 17.15 11.39 24.97
C TRP A 146 18.57 11.00 24.57
N LEU A 147 19.02 11.44 23.39
CA LEU A 147 20.42 11.28 22.98
C LEU A 147 21.28 12.41 23.54
N SER A 148 22.43 12.06 24.11
CA SER A 148 23.44 13.04 24.52
C SER A 148 24.02 13.75 23.30
N SER A 149 23.99 15.09 23.31
CA SER A 149 24.62 15.92 22.26
C SER A 149 26.15 15.84 22.23
N GLU A 150 26.76 15.23 23.24
CA GLU A 150 28.21 14.98 23.31
C GLU A 150 28.62 13.73 22.52
N GLU A 151 27.65 12.90 22.13
CA GLU A 151 27.90 11.56 21.59
C GLU A 151 27.60 11.47 20.10
N LEU A 152 28.36 10.65 19.37
CA LEU A 152 28.24 10.55 17.92
C LEU A 152 26.84 10.10 17.42
N PRO A 153 26.11 9.16 18.08
CA PRO A 153 24.77 8.73 17.65
C PRO A 153 23.77 9.88 17.49
N TYR A 154 23.86 10.93 18.30
CA TYR A 154 23.04 12.14 18.20
C TYR A 154 23.14 12.78 16.81
N TYR A 155 24.37 13.04 16.36
CA TYR A 155 24.62 13.67 15.07
C TYR A 155 24.26 12.76 13.91
N LEU A 156 24.46 11.45 14.07
CA LEU A 156 24.09 10.47 13.04
C LEU A 156 22.57 10.44 12.80
N ILE A 157 21.77 10.43 13.87
CA ILE A 157 20.30 10.53 13.76
C ILE A 157 19.89 11.87 13.15
N TYR A 158 20.50 12.98 13.60
CA TYR A 158 20.20 14.30 13.07
C TYR A 158 20.42 14.37 11.55
N VAL A 159 21.56 13.87 11.08
CA VAL A 159 21.90 13.81 9.64
C VAL A 159 20.95 12.88 8.89
N LEU A 160 20.62 11.71 9.45
CA LEU A 160 19.73 10.74 8.81
C LEU A 160 18.33 11.33 8.58
N ILE A 161 17.71 11.86 9.64
CA ILE A 161 16.34 12.39 9.57
C ILE A 161 16.29 13.64 8.71
N SER A 162 17.26 14.56 8.86
CA SER A 162 17.35 15.77 8.04
C SER A 162 17.56 15.42 6.56
N GLY A 163 18.47 14.50 6.25
CA GLY A 163 18.74 14.05 4.90
C GLY A 163 17.52 13.43 4.22
N ILE A 164 16.79 12.57 4.93
CA ILE A 164 15.54 11.98 4.43
C ILE A 164 14.48 13.06 4.20
N THR A 165 14.34 14.02 5.12
CA THR A 165 13.39 15.13 4.98
C THR A 165 13.70 15.98 3.75
N ILE A 166 14.98 16.26 3.47
CA ILE A 166 15.42 16.98 2.27
C ILE A 166 15.12 16.18 1.00
N ILE A 167 15.46 14.88 0.96
CA ILE A 167 15.15 14.00 -0.17
C ILE A 167 13.65 14.00 -0.46
N PHE A 168 12.84 13.94 0.59
CA PHE A 168 11.39 13.97 0.48
C PHE A 168 10.88 15.31 -0.08
N ALA A 169 11.40 16.43 0.42
CA ALA A 169 11.08 17.76 -0.08
C ALA A 169 11.40 17.92 -1.57
N ILE A 170 12.57 17.45 -2.02
CA ILE A 170 12.95 17.44 -3.44
C ILE A 170 11.98 16.58 -4.26
N GLY A 171 11.63 15.40 -3.74
CA GLY A 171 10.65 14.51 -4.37
C GLY A 171 9.29 15.19 -4.55
N ILE A 172 8.80 15.85 -3.50
CA ILE A 172 7.54 16.60 -3.50
C ILE A 172 7.53 17.67 -4.59
N LEU A 173 8.58 18.50 -4.67
CA LEU A 173 8.66 19.59 -5.64
C LEU A 173 8.58 19.10 -7.08
N ARG A 174 9.12 17.91 -7.37
CA ARG A 174 9.00 17.27 -8.68
C ARG A 174 7.62 16.70 -8.91
N PHE A 175 7.09 16.01 -7.90
CA PHE A 175 5.80 15.35 -7.94
C PHE A 175 4.64 16.31 -8.21
N PHE A 176 4.64 17.48 -7.55
CA PHE A 176 3.58 18.49 -7.71
C PHE A 176 3.41 18.98 -9.15
N LYS A 177 4.46 18.95 -9.97
CA LYS A 177 4.39 19.39 -11.36
C LYS A 177 3.62 18.41 -12.25
N VAL A 178 3.51 17.14 -11.83
CA VAL A 178 2.98 16.05 -12.66
C VAL A 178 1.54 15.68 -12.26
N VAL A 179 1.12 16.00 -11.04
CA VAL A 179 -0.10 15.41 -10.46
C VAL A 179 -1.28 16.39 -10.46
N ILE A 180 -2.41 15.91 -10.98
CA ILE A 180 -3.67 16.67 -11.13
C ILE A 180 -4.81 15.90 -10.42
N GLY A 181 -5.85 16.62 -9.98
CA GLY A 181 -7.07 16.04 -9.44
C GLY A 181 -6.92 15.49 -8.02
N ASP A 182 -7.59 14.38 -7.72
CA ASP A 182 -7.64 13.81 -6.36
C ASP A 182 -6.28 13.28 -5.88
N LEU A 183 -5.40 12.88 -6.80
CA LEU A 183 -4.02 12.52 -6.47
C LEU A 183 -3.25 13.71 -5.89
N ARG A 184 -3.54 14.94 -6.36
CA ARG A 184 -2.92 16.16 -5.82
C ARG A 184 -3.40 16.42 -4.40
N LYS A 185 -4.70 16.24 -4.13
CA LYS A 185 -5.27 16.37 -2.77
C LYS A 185 -4.62 15.39 -1.79
N ARG A 186 -4.41 14.14 -2.20
CA ARG A 186 -3.75 13.11 -1.38
C ARG A 186 -2.29 13.42 -1.12
N ALA A 187 -1.57 13.86 -2.15
CA ALA A 187 -0.18 14.23 -2.02
C ALA A 187 -0.01 15.39 -1.04
N ILE A 188 -0.89 16.40 -1.05
CA ILE A 188 -0.86 17.51 -0.08
C ILE A 188 -0.84 17.00 1.37
N TRP A 189 -1.62 15.97 1.70
CA TRP A 189 -1.60 15.38 3.04
C TRP A 189 -0.24 14.78 3.40
N ILE A 190 0.40 14.06 2.47
CA ILE A 190 1.74 13.49 2.68
C ILE A 190 2.78 14.61 2.83
N ILE A 191 2.64 15.66 2.03
CA ILE A 191 3.54 16.82 2.02
C ILE A 191 3.51 17.59 3.32
N ILE A 192 2.33 17.70 3.94
CA ILE A 192 2.18 18.31 5.27
C ILE A 192 2.70 17.36 6.35
N ALA A 193 2.40 16.05 6.24
CA ALA A 193 2.78 15.07 7.24
C ALA A 193 4.31 14.95 7.40
N THR A 194 5.05 14.87 6.30
CA THR A 194 6.49 14.56 6.36
C THR A 194 7.33 15.58 7.15
N PRO A 195 7.29 16.91 6.88
CA PRO A 195 8.06 17.86 7.65
C PRO A 195 7.61 17.89 9.12
N ILE A 196 6.31 17.79 9.40
CA ILE A 196 5.81 17.73 10.77
C ILE A 196 6.39 16.50 11.48
N MET A 197 6.35 15.32 10.85
CA MET A 197 6.89 14.09 11.45
C MET A 197 8.39 14.21 11.70
N GLY A 198 9.16 14.58 10.67
CA GLY A 198 10.62 14.67 10.79
C GLY A 198 11.07 15.69 11.84
N SER A 199 10.45 16.87 11.86
CA SER A 199 10.72 17.90 12.87
C SER A 199 10.29 17.47 14.26
N CYS A 200 9.14 16.83 14.43
CA CYS A 200 8.70 16.36 15.75
C CYS A 200 9.60 15.25 16.28
N ILE A 201 10.04 14.30 15.46
CA ILE A 201 11.00 13.27 15.89
C ILE A 201 12.31 13.93 16.34
N LEU A 202 12.86 14.88 15.57
CA LEU A 202 14.07 15.60 15.97
C LEU A 202 13.86 16.42 17.25
N LEU A 203 12.69 17.05 17.41
CA LEU A 203 12.37 17.80 18.62
C LEU A 203 12.33 16.88 19.84
N ASP A 204 11.60 15.76 19.76
CA ASP A 204 11.41 14.80 20.85
C ASP A 204 12.72 14.09 21.23
N THR A 205 13.58 13.75 20.27
CA THR A 205 14.75 12.89 20.51
C THR A 205 16.11 13.59 20.57
N VAL A 206 16.24 14.76 19.95
CA VAL A 206 17.54 15.42 19.72
C VAL A 206 17.56 16.86 20.25
N ILE A 207 16.47 17.62 20.15
CA ILE A 207 16.53 19.07 20.50
C ILE A 207 16.05 19.31 21.94
N ILE A 208 15.02 18.60 22.40
CA ILE A 208 14.46 18.74 23.76
C ILE A 208 15.24 17.83 24.72
N THR A 209 16.55 18.10 24.86
CA THR A 209 17.46 17.31 25.72
C THR A 209 17.66 17.91 27.11
N ASP A 210 17.33 19.20 27.28
CA ASP A 210 17.43 19.90 28.56
C ASP A 210 16.13 19.83 29.37
N ALA A 211 16.28 19.79 30.69
CA ALA A 211 15.18 19.75 31.67
C ALA A 211 14.13 20.86 31.48
N MET A 212 14.49 21.98 30.83
CA MET A 212 13.59 23.10 30.61
C MET A 212 12.42 22.83 29.65
N PHE A 213 12.50 21.81 28.80
CA PHE A 213 11.48 21.58 27.77
C PHE A 213 10.79 20.21 27.87
N GLN A 214 11.17 19.37 28.84
CA GLN A 214 10.55 18.06 29.05
C GLN A 214 9.05 18.16 29.35
N ASP A 215 8.62 19.25 29.97
CA ASP A 215 7.22 19.55 30.25
C ASP A 215 6.37 19.73 28.98
N LEU A 216 6.98 19.98 27.82
CA LEU A 216 6.29 20.24 26.55
C LEU A 216 6.32 19.05 25.57
N LEU A 217 6.95 17.93 25.93
CA LEU A 217 7.10 16.77 25.05
C LEU A 217 5.75 16.21 24.57
N PHE A 218 4.72 16.26 25.41
CA PHE A 218 3.38 15.83 25.01
C PHE A 218 2.84 16.58 23.79
N ILE A 219 3.19 17.87 23.61
CA ILE A 219 2.75 18.66 22.44
C ILE A 219 3.38 18.08 21.18
N VAL A 220 4.67 17.77 21.23
CA VAL A 220 5.41 17.17 20.11
C VAL A 220 4.81 15.82 19.74
N ARG A 221 4.50 14.98 20.73
CA ARG A 221 3.86 13.66 20.52
C ARG A 221 2.45 13.78 19.94
N PHE A 222 1.65 14.75 20.37
CA PHE A 222 0.34 15.00 19.74
C PHE A 222 0.47 15.48 18.29
N LEU A 223 1.45 16.32 17.97
CA LEU A 223 1.74 16.73 16.59
C LEU A 223 2.16 15.54 15.71
N MET A 224 2.90 14.57 16.27
CA MET A 224 3.19 13.32 15.58
C MET A 224 1.93 12.50 15.26
N ILE A 225 0.97 12.42 16.18
CA ILE A 225 -0.32 11.75 15.94
C ILE A 225 -1.08 12.44 14.80
N VAL A 226 -1.11 13.77 14.78
CA VAL A 226 -1.70 14.54 13.67
C VAL A 226 -0.99 14.21 12.35
N SER A 227 0.34 14.13 12.38
CA SER A 227 1.11 13.75 11.20
C SER A 227 0.77 12.33 10.72
N LEU A 228 0.67 11.33 11.60
CA LEU A 228 0.23 9.97 11.25
C LEU A 228 -1.16 9.97 10.60
N PHE A 229 -2.08 10.79 11.09
CA PHE A 229 -3.41 10.93 10.49
C PHE A 229 -3.35 11.55 9.09
N CYS A 230 -2.51 12.56 8.88
CA CYS A 230 -2.25 13.13 7.56
C CYS A 230 -1.63 12.08 6.62
N THR A 231 -0.65 11.31 7.10
CA THR A 231 -0.05 10.18 6.38
C THR A 231 -1.12 9.16 5.96
N TYR A 232 -2.05 8.81 6.87
CA TYR A 232 -3.18 7.93 6.60
C TYR A 232 -4.07 8.46 5.47
N LYS A 233 -4.46 9.74 5.53
CA LYS A 233 -5.28 10.37 4.49
C LYS A 233 -4.56 10.40 3.15
N GLY A 234 -3.23 10.56 3.16
CA GLY A 234 -2.39 10.52 1.97
C GLY A 234 -2.34 9.15 1.30
N PHE A 235 -2.22 8.07 2.08
CA PHE A 235 -2.10 6.69 1.55
C PHE A 235 -3.41 5.94 1.40
N LYS A 236 -4.53 6.44 1.94
CA LYS A 236 -5.83 5.77 1.82
C LYS A 236 -6.13 5.48 0.33
N PRO A 237 -6.42 4.23 -0.08
CA PRO A 237 -6.71 3.92 -1.48
C PRO A 237 -7.94 4.70 -2.00
N PRO A 238 -8.02 4.98 -3.32
CA PRO A 238 -9.19 5.61 -3.92
C PRO A 238 -10.41 4.71 -3.77
N GLU A 239 -11.56 5.34 -3.59
CA GLU A 239 -12.84 4.62 -3.63
C GLU A 239 -13.03 4.11 -5.06
N GLU A 240 -13.49 2.86 -5.18
CA GLU A 240 -13.54 2.09 -6.43
C GLU A 240 -14.27 2.83 -7.56
N LYS A 241 -15.32 3.59 -7.21
CA LYS A 241 -16.11 4.43 -8.13
C LYS A 241 -15.29 5.46 -8.91
N ILE A 242 -14.15 5.90 -8.38
CA ILE A 242 -13.29 6.89 -9.04
C ILE A 242 -12.46 6.23 -10.15
N ILE A 243 -12.09 4.96 -9.99
CA ILE A 243 -11.19 4.25 -10.92
C ILE A 243 -11.84 4.11 -12.30
N ASP A 244 -13.15 3.89 -12.35
CA ASP A 244 -13.86 3.71 -13.62
C ASP A 244 -13.93 5.01 -14.44
N SER A 245 -14.07 6.17 -13.78
CA SER A 245 -14.05 7.47 -14.46
C SER A 245 -12.69 7.85 -15.07
N ILE A 246 -11.58 7.34 -14.55
CA ILE A 246 -10.22 7.67 -15.04
C ILE A 246 -9.86 6.88 -16.30
N LYS A 247 -10.49 5.73 -16.56
CA LYS A 247 -10.21 4.89 -17.73
C LYS A 247 -10.67 5.52 -19.05
N GLU A 248 -11.57 6.50 -19.00
CA GLU A 248 -12.24 7.03 -20.18
C GLU A 248 -11.54 8.26 -20.79
N ASP A 249 -10.74 8.98 -20.01
CA ASP A 249 -9.96 10.12 -20.51
C ASP A 249 -8.61 9.67 -21.11
N ARG A 250 -8.23 10.26 -22.25
CA ARG A 250 -6.91 10.04 -22.89
C ARG A 250 -5.79 10.54 -21.95
N VAL A 251 -5.23 9.62 -21.18
CA VAL A 251 -4.12 9.89 -20.25
C VAL A 251 -2.79 9.64 -20.95
N ASP A 252 -1.91 10.66 -20.97
CA ASP A 252 -0.53 10.55 -21.44
C ASP A 252 0.26 9.46 -20.69
N ASP A 253 1.14 8.73 -21.39
CA ASP A 253 1.91 7.57 -20.87
C ASP A 253 2.66 7.86 -19.55
N VAL A 254 3.16 9.07 -19.39
CA VAL A 254 3.87 9.51 -18.16
C VAL A 254 2.93 9.43 -16.96
N ARG A 255 1.68 9.88 -17.12
CA ARG A 255 0.65 9.90 -16.07
C ARG A 255 0.14 8.50 -15.77
N ARG A 256 0.01 7.65 -16.79
CA ARG A 256 -0.32 6.22 -16.62
C ARG A 256 0.72 5.52 -15.74
N SER A 257 2.02 5.75 -15.98
CA SER A 257 3.10 5.15 -15.20
C SER A 257 3.12 5.57 -13.72
N ALA A 258 2.65 6.77 -13.37
CA ALA A 258 2.59 7.24 -11.99
C ALA A 258 1.38 6.66 -11.24
N ILE A 259 0.24 6.57 -11.93
CA ILE A 259 -0.99 5.94 -11.42
C ILE A 259 -0.76 4.44 -11.21
N GLU A 260 -0.18 3.75 -12.18
CA GLU A 260 0.18 2.33 -12.07
C GLU A 260 1.14 2.10 -10.89
N ARG A 261 2.14 2.96 -10.67
CA ARG A 261 3.04 2.82 -9.52
C ARG A 261 2.36 3.01 -8.16
N MET A 262 1.33 3.86 -8.08
CA MET A 262 0.60 4.08 -6.82
C MET A 262 -0.51 3.05 -6.57
N PHE A 263 -1.09 2.45 -7.61
CA PHE A 263 -2.33 1.68 -7.48
C PHE A 263 -2.34 0.33 -8.21
N ALA A 264 -1.27 -0.08 -8.91
CA ALA A 264 -1.23 -1.38 -9.56
C ALA A 264 -1.03 -2.50 -8.52
N SER A 265 -2.12 -2.86 -7.85
CA SER A 265 -2.43 -4.26 -7.65
C SER A 265 -2.57 -4.90 -9.03
N ARG A 266 -1.46 -5.32 -9.64
CA ARG A 266 -1.52 -6.23 -10.78
C ARG A 266 -2.38 -7.42 -10.31
N PRO A 267 -3.51 -7.76 -10.95
CA PRO A 267 -4.24 -8.96 -10.57
C PRO A 267 -3.26 -10.12 -10.55
N GLU A 268 -3.25 -10.87 -9.45
CA GLU A 268 -2.40 -12.04 -9.27
C GLU A 268 -2.52 -12.91 -10.51
N LYS A 269 -1.36 -13.28 -11.06
CA LYS A 269 -1.14 -14.20 -12.19
C LYS A 269 -2.44 -14.82 -12.70
N ILE A 270 -2.98 -14.26 -13.78
CA ILE A 270 -4.04 -14.92 -14.55
C ILE A 270 -3.55 -16.35 -14.79
N THR A 271 -4.28 -17.32 -14.26
CA THR A 271 -3.87 -18.71 -14.33
C THR A 271 -3.88 -19.18 -15.78
N GLU A 272 -3.04 -20.14 -16.15
CA GLU A 272 -3.06 -20.67 -17.53
C GLU A 272 -4.44 -21.23 -17.91
N GLU A 273 -5.22 -21.67 -16.93
CA GLU A 273 -6.60 -22.14 -17.08
C GLU A 273 -7.55 -20.99 -17.42
N GLU A 274 -7.44 -19.84 -16.74
CA GLU A 274 -8.17 -18.62 -17.12
C GLU A 274 -7.73 -18.14 -18.51
N ILE A 275 -6.43 -18.17 -18.82
CA ILE A 275 -5.93 -17.81 -20.16
C ILE A 275 -6.47 -18.76 -21.23
N LYS A 276 -6.52 -20.08 -20.98
CA LYS A 276 -7.10 -21.06 -21.90
C LYS A 276 -8.61 -20.85 -22.08
N PHE A 277 -9.34 -20.61 -21.00
CA PHE A 277 -10.77 -20.31 -21.05
C PHE A 277 -11.06 -19.03 -21.85
N TYR A 278 -10.21 -18.00 -21.74
CA TYR A 278 -10.34 -16.79 -22.56
C TYR A 278 -9.92 -17.01 -24.02
N LYS A 279 -8.89 -17.83 -24.31
CA LYS A 279 -8.46 -18.18 -25.67
C LYS A 279 -9.49 -19.02 -26.42
N GLU A 280 -10.11 -20.01 -25.76
CA GLU A 280 -11.20 -20.80 -26.35
C GLU A 280 -12.42 -19.93 -26.66
N LYS A 281 -12.65 -18.89 -25.85
CA LYS A 281 -13.71 -17.91 -26.13
C LYS A 281 -13.40 -17.03 -27.34
N THR A 282 -12.15 -16.71 -27.67
CA THR A 282 -11.83 -15.84 -28.83
C THR A 282 -11.99 -16.49 -30.22
N ILE A 283 -12.59 -17.68 -30.31
CA ILE A 283 -12.83 -18.38 -31.59
C ILE A 283 -14.18 -17.96 -32.18
N CYS A 284 -14.19 -17.51 -33.44
CA CYS A 284 -15.43 -17.22 -34.16
C CYS A 284 -16.27 -18.48 -34.37
N LEU A 285 -17.54 -18.47 -33.97
CA LEU A 285 -18.45 -19.62 -34.07
C LEU A 285 -18.63 -20.13 -35.52
N VAL A 286 -18.58 -19.22 -36.50
CA VAL A 286 -18.83 -19.55 -37.91
C VAL A 286 -17.59 -20.09 -38.60
N CYS A 287 -16.48 -19.35 -38.57
CA CYS A 287 -15.28 -19.71 -39.32
C CYS A 287 -14.25 -20.52 -38.52
N ARG A 288 -14.46 -20.66 -37.20
CA ARG A 288 -13.58 -21.35 -36.24
C ARG A 288 -12.13 -20.86 -36.23
N LYS A 289 -11.89 -19.62 -36.68
CA LYS A 289 -10.57 -18.97 -36.61
C LYS A 289 -10.44 -18.20 -35.29
N GLU A 290 -9.26 -18.28 -34.69
CA GLU A 290 -8.88 -17.49 -33.53
C GLU A 290 -8.56 -16.06 -34.01
N GLU A 291 -9.27 -15.07 -33.47
CA GLU A 291 -9.06 -13.67 -33.85
C GLU A 291 -8.01 -13.04 -32.93
N THR A 292 -6.87 -12.63 -33.50
CA THR A 292 -5.81 -11.93 -32.77
C THR A 292 -6.05 -10.42 -32.82
N GLY A 293 -6.87 -9.91 -31.90
CA GLY A 293 -7.05 -8.46 -31.72
C GLY A 293 -8.40 -8.05 -31.13
N PHE A 294 -8.42 -6.98 -30.33
CA PHE A 294 -9.62 -6.49 -29.63
C PHE A 294 -10.66 -5.80 -30.53
N ILE A 295 -10.30 -5.39 -31.75
CA ILE A 295 -11.06 -4.36 -32.49
C ILE A 295 -12.17 -4.96 -33.38
N ASN A 296 -12.14 -6.26 -33.68
CA ASN A 296 -13.01 -6.85 -34.72
C ASN A 296 -13.87 -8.03 -34.25
N LEU A 297 -14.24 -8.05 -32.95
CA LEU A 297 -15.07 -9.10 -32.35
C LEU A 297 -16.51 -8.61 -32.12
N PHE A 298 -17.47 -9.34 -32.66
CA PHE A 298 -18.89 -9.15 -32.42
C PHE A 298 -19.37 -10.19 -31.40
N ILE A 299 -20.09 -9.72 -30.37
CA ILE A 299 -20.62 -10.55 -29.29
C ILE A 299 -22.14 -10.55 -29.39
N CYS A 300 -22.77 -11.71 -29.50
CA CYS A 300 -24.22 -11.81 -29.41
C CYS A 300 -24.67 -11.34 -28.01
N PRO A 301 -25.60 -10.37 -27.91
CA PRO A 301 -26.02 -9.81 -26.62
C PRO A 301 -26.74 -10.82 -25.73
N GLU A 302 -27.40 -11.82 -26.32
CA GLU A 302 -28.26 -12.76 -25.59
C GLU A 302 -27.47 -13.96 -25.05
N CYS A 303 -26.69 -14.65 -25.91
CA CYS A 303 -25.99 -15.88 -25.53
C CYS A 303 -24.46 -15.73 -25.43
N LYS A 304 -23.91 -14.54 -25.66
CA LYS A 304 -22.47 -14.24 -25.65
C LYS A 304 -21.62 -15.06 -26.64
N ALA A 305 -22.24 -15.59 -27.70
CA ALA A 305 -21.51 -16.22 -28.81
C ALA A 305 -20.65 -15.18 -29.55
N LEU A 306 -19.46 -15.60 -29.97
CA LEU A 306 -18.45 -14.72 -30.54
C LEU A 306 -18.31 -14.93 -32.05
N TYR A 307 -18.29 -13.83 -32.79
CA TYR A 307 -18.20 -13.78 -34.24
C TYR A 307 -17.10 -12.81 -34.65
N CYS A 308 -16.30 -13.15 -35.65
CA CYS A 308 -15.45 -12.14 -36.27
C CYS A 308 -16.32 -11.17 -37.10
N GLU A 309 -15.85 -9.94 -37.28
CA GLU A 309 -16.55 -8.89 -38.03
C GLU A 309 -17.09 -9.37 -39.38
N LYS A 310 -16.28 -10.12 -40.14
CA LYS A 310 -16.67 -10.65 -41.46
C LYS A 310 -17.84 -11.62 -41.36
N CYS A 311 -17.80 -12.55 -40.40
CA CYS A 311 -18.86 -13.54 -40.19
C CYS A 311 -20.13 -12.88 -39.64
N ALA A 312 -20.02 -11.95 -38.69
CA ALA A 312 -21.17 -11.20 -38.18
C ALA A 312 -21.86 -10.41 -39.28
N ARG A 313 -21.12 -9.68 -40.12
CA ARG A 313 -21.68 -8.94 -41.25
C ARG A 313 -22.34 -9.84 -42.30
N ALA A 314 -21.76 -11.01 -42.55
CA ALA A 314 -22.36 -11.99 -43.45
C ALA A 314 -23.68 -12.53 -42.90
N LEU A 315 -23.72 -12.93 -41.61
CA LEU A 315 -24.93 -13.41 -40.96
C LEU A 315 -26.03 -12.35 -40.90
N ILE A 316 -25.69 -11.10 -40.55
CA ILE A 316 -26.63 -9.97 -40.53
C ILE A 316 -27.29 -9.77 -41.90
N LYS A 317 -26.57 -9.99 -43.00
CA LYS A 317 -27.11 -9.83 -44.36
C LYS A 317 -27.97 -11.01 -44.80
N LEU A 318 -27.61 -12.23 -44.42
CA LEU A 318 -28.30 -13.46 -44.84
C LEU A 318 -29.60 -13.66 -44.06
N GLU A 319 -29.49 -13.78 -42.74
CA GLU A 319 -30.57 -14.25 -41.86
C GLU A 319 -30.78 -13.34 -40.64
N ASN A 320 -29.78 -12.53 -40.29
CA ASN A 320 -29.75 -11.72 -39.08
C ASN A 320 -30.01 -12.51 -37.78
N ALA A 321 -29.70 -13.80 -37.74
CA ALA A 321 -29.87 -14.66 -36.58
C ALA A 321 -28.53 -15.10 -36.00
N CYS A 322 -28.45 -15.19 -34.68
CA CYS A 322 -27.34 -15.83 -33.99
C CYS A 322 -27.46 -17.35 -34.11
N TRP A 323 -26.50 -18.03 -34.75
CA TRP A 323 -26.49 -19.50 -34.88
C TRP A 323 -26.53 -20.29 -33.57
N ALA A 324 -26.26 -19.66 -32.42
CA ALA A 324 -26.31 -20.34 -31.11
C ALA A 324 -27.68 -20.21 -30.41
N CYS A 325 -28.39 -19.09 -30.56
CA CYS A 325 -29.64 -18.83 -29.83
C CYS A 325 -30.81 -18.37 -30.71
N ASN A 326 -30.60 -18.22 -32.02
CA ASN A 326 -31.53 -17.72 -33.03
C ASN A 326 -32.03 -16.28 -32.84
N GLU A 327 -31.49 -15.54 -31.86
CA GLU A 327 -31.83 -14.13 -31.63
C GLU A 327 -31.18 -13.19 -32.64
N ALA A 328 -31.77 -12.00 -32.82
CA ALA A 328 -31.29 -11.03 -33.79
C ALA A 328 -29.86 -10.53 -33.46
N ILE A 329 -28.93 -10.64 -34.41
CA ILE A 329 -27.57 -10.08 -34.22
C ILE A 329 -27.63 -8.55 -34.25
N ASP A 330 -28.38 -8.00 -35.21
CA ASP A 330 -28.68 -6.58 -35.34
C ASP A 330 -30.16 -6.35 -35.02
N LYS A 331 -30.45 -5.81 -33.83
CA LYS A 331 -31.83 -5.56 -33.36
C LYS A 331 -32.60 -4.56 -34.23
N SER A 332 -31.92 -3.82 -35.12
CA SER A 332 -32.56 -2.89 -36.05
C SER A 332 -33.13 -3.56 -37.31
N LYS A 333 -32.83 -4.84 -37.54
CA LYS A 333 -33.25 -5.59 -38.74
C LYS A 333 -34.12 -6.81 -38.38
N PRO A 334 -35.08 -7.19 -39.23
CA PRO A 334 -35.87 -8.40 -39.02
C PRO A 334 -35.01 -9.66 -39.18
N VAL A 335 -35.36 -10.71 -38.44
CA VAL A 335 -34.73 -12.04 -38.56
C VAL A 335 -35.40 -12.80 -39.70
N LYS A 336 -34.61 -13.43 -40.57
CA LYS A 336 -35.09 -14.32 -41.63
C LYS A 336 -34.66 -15.75 -41.31
N LEU A 337 -35.49 -16.46 -40.56
CA LEU A 337 -35.27 -17.90 -40.34
C LEU A 337 -35.76 -18.66 -41.59
N PRO A 338 -34.99 -19.63 -42.11
CA PRO A 338 -35.51 -20.51 -43.15
C PRO A 338 -36.76 -21.21 -42.61
N GLU A 339 -37.84 -21.18 -43.40
CA GLU A 339 -39.01 -21.99 -43.13
C GLU A 339 -38.54 -23.44 -43.02
N LYS A 340 -38.72 -24.07 -41.84
CA LYS A 340 -38.38 -25.47 -41.66
C LYS A 340 -39.21 -26.26 -42.66
N GLU A 341 -38.59 -26.71 -43.75
CA GLU A 341 -39.16 -27.77 -44.58
C GLU A 341 -39.39 -28.96 -43.65
N GLU A 342 -40.66 -29.34 -43.46
CA GLU A 342 -41.03 -30.54 -42.72
C GLU A 342 -40.48 -31.76 -43.47
N GLU A 343 -39.24 -32.16 -43.14
CA GLU A 343 -38.71 -33.45 -43.54
C GLU A 343 -39.63 -34.54 -42.98
N LYS A 344 -40.48 -35.09 -43.84
CA LYS A 344 -41.16 -36.36 -43.62
C LYS A 344 -40.08 -37.45 -43.54
N VAL A 345 -39.55 -37.66 -42.34
CA VAL A 345 -38.66 -38.78 -42.04
C VAL A 345 -39.47 -40.07 -42.16
N ILE A 346 -39.35 -40.75 -43.30
CA ILE A 346 -39.76 -42.14 -43.45
C ILE A 346 -38.72 -42.98 -42.69
N VAL A 347 -39.08 -43.41 -41.48
CA VAL A 347 -38.27 -44.31 -40.66
C VAL A 347 -38.36 -45.71 -41.25
N GLU A 348 -37.35 -46.13 -42.02
CA GLU A 348 -37.11 -47.55 -42.29
C GLU A 348 -36.42 -48.19 -41.08
N GLU A 349 -37.16 -49.03 -40.34
CA GLU A 349 -36.64 -49.88 -39.28
C GLU A 349 -35.62 -50.90 -39.83
N LYS A 350 -34.32 -50.58 -39.78
CA LYS A 350 -33.26 -51.60 -39.87
C LYS A 350 -32.98 -52.20 -38.50
N LYS A 351 -33.54 -53.39 -38.26
CA LYS A 351 -33.18 -54.30 -37.17
C LYS A 351 -31.69 -54.63 -37.22
N THR A 352 -30.88 -54.06 -36.33
CA THR A 352 -29.48 -54.47 -36.10
C THR A 352 -29.37 -55.30 -34.81
N LYS A 353 -28.86 -56.52 -34.99
CA LYS A 353 -28.59 -57.54 -33.97
C LYS A 353 -27.56 -57.04 -32.94
N LYS A 354 -27.89 -57.16 -31.65
CA LYS A 354 -26.96 -57.06 -30.51
C LYS A 354 -25.88 -58.14 -30.61
N LYS A 355 -24.60 -57.75 -30.56
CA LYS A 355 -23.47 -58.59 -30.13
C LYS A 355 -23.05 -58.15 -28.71
N PRO A 356 -22.85 -59.06 -27.75
CA PRO A 356 -22.37 -58.72 -26.42
C PRO A 356 -20.85 -58.53 -26.43
N THR A 357 -20.38 -57.38 -25.93
CA THR A 357 -18.95 -57.11 -25.74
C THR A 357 -18.54 -57.59 -24.35
N LYS A 358 -17.55 -58.48 -24.31
CA LYS A 358 -16.89 -58.96 -23.08
C LYS A 358 -16.03 -57.84 -22.49
N ILE A 359 -16.18 -57.62 -21.18
CA ILE A 359 -15.29 -56.83 -20.34
C ILE A 359 -14.08 -57.69 -20.00
N LYS A 360 -12.87 -57.14 -20.14
CA LYS A 360 -11.65 -57.62 -19.49
C LYS A 360 -11.06 -56.48 -18.68
#